data_AF-A0A8J4YW46-F1
#
_entry.id   AF-A0A8J4YW46-F1
#
_cell.length_a   1.000
_cell.length_b   1.000
_cell.length_c   1.000
_cell.angle_alpha   90.00
_cell.angle_beta   90.00
_cell.angle_gamma   90.00
#
_symmetry.space_group_name_H-M   'P 1'
#
loop_
_entity.id
_entity.type
_entity.pdbx_description
1 polymer ?
#
loop_
_entity_poly.entity_id
_entity_poly.type
_entity_poly.pdbx_seq_one_letter_code
_entity_poly.pdbx_strand_id
1 'polypeptide(L)'
;MTCKKGGIRVYQARRGEDLTASMLREVWPRRLHRATLLPLDGELLRYRTANTAPEARVDICARGFWTRGQRTFLDIRVFDPMAASHRELSLEAVHHRNELEKIRAYGDRILQVDHGTFTPLVFTTSGAAWPPRLGASTQD
;
A
#
# COMPACT_ATOMS: atom_id res chain seq x y z
N MET A 1 3.06 7.45 7.86
CA MET A 1 2.98 8.93 7.86
C MET A 1 4.15 9.48 8.67
N THR A 2 5.03 10.29 8.05
CA THR A 2 6.30 10.74 8.66
C THR A 2 6.26 12.16 9.22
N CYS A 3 5.09 12.78 9.40
CA CYS A 3 4.97 14.09 10.05
C CYS A 3 3.78 14.12 11.01
N LYS A 4 4.04 14.28 12.32
CA LYS A 4 3.03 14.30 13.39
C LYS A 4 2.22 15.61 13.46
N LYS A 5 2.61 16.67 12.74
CA LYS A 5 2.04 18.01 12.93
C LYS A 5 0.95 18.43 11.96
N GLY A 6 0.68 17.67 10.89
CA GLY A 6 -0.24 18.11 9.83
C GLY A 6 0.33 19.33 9.10
N GLY A 7 0.29 19.34 7.77
CA GLY A 7 0.89 20.43 7.00
C GLY A 7 1.03 20.11 5.52
N ILE A 8 1.73 20.96 4.79
CA ILE A 8 1.87 20.91 3.33
C ILE A 8 2.32 19.52 2.84
N ARG A 9 3.27 18.87 3.53
CA ARG A 9 3.76 17.53 3.15
C ARG A 9 2.70 16.44 3.29
N VAL A 10 1.84 16.51 4.31
CA VAL A 10 0.71 15.58 4.47
C VAL A 10 -0.36 15.84 3.41
N TYR A 11 -0.63 17.11 3.11
CA TYR A 11 -1.53 17.49 2.02
C TYR A 11 -1.02 16.98 0.66
N GLN A 12 0.26 17.18 0.35
CA GLN A 12 0.89 16.68 -0.88
C GLN A 12 0.84 15.15 -0.96
N ALA A 13 1.08 14.46 0.15
CA ALA A 13 0.98 13.01 0.20
C ALA A 13 -0.45 12.53 -0.11
N ARG A 14 -1.45 13.06 0.58
CA ARG A 14 -2.87 12.74 0.33
C ARG A 14 -3.28 13.08 -1.10
N ARG A 15 -2.86 14.24 -1.61
CA ARG A 15 -3.12 14.64 -2.99
C ARG A 15 -2.49 13.67 -4.00
N GLY A 16 -1.28 13.17 -3.71
CA GLY A 16 -0.64 12.16 -4.54
C GLY A 16 -1.36 10.81 -4.50
N GLU A 17 -1.82 10.38 -3.32
CA GLU A 17 -2.65 9.19 -3.15
C GLU A 17 -3.97 9.30 -3.95
N ASP A 18 -4.68 10.43 -3.81
CA ASP A 18 -5.93 10.68 -4.51
C ASP A 18 -5.75 10.79 -6.02
N LEU A 19 -4.66 11.42 -6.48
CA LEU A 19 -4.33 11.53 -7.91
C LEU A 19 -4.08 10.16 -8.53
N THR A 20 -3.23 9.34 -7.90
CA THR A 20 -2.93 7.98 -8.37
C THR A 20 -4.20 7.12 -8.37
N ALA A 21 -5.05 7.25 -7.35
CA ALA A 21 -6.33 6.56 -7.32
C ALA A 21 -7.28 7.03 -8.44
N SER A 22 -7.27 8.32 -8.79
CA SER A 22 -8.05 8.86 -9.90
C SER A 22 -7.56 8.31 -11.25
N MET A 23 -6.25 8.34 -11.49
CA MET A 23 -5.65 7.82 -12.73
C MET A 23 -5.95 6.33 -12.90
N LEU A 24 -5.83 5.53 -11.84
CA LEU A 24 -6.18 4.12 -11.89
C LEU A 24 -7.66 3.92 -12.22
N ARG A 25 -8.56 4.74 -11.65
CA ARG A 25 -9.99 4.68 -11.96
C ARG A 25 -10.30 5.05 -13.40
N GLU A 26 -9.55 5.95 -14.03
CA GLU A 26 -9.74 6.25 -15.46
C GLU A 26 -9.38 5.07 -16.36
N VAL A 27 -8.27 4.38 -16.04
CA VAL A 27 -7.81 3.21 -16.80
C VAL A 27 -8.66 1.98 -16.51
N TRP A 28 -9.24 1.87 -15.30
CA TRP A 28 -9.97 0.68 -14.86
C TRP A 28 -11.28 0.95 -14.07
N PRO A 29 -12.23 1.73 -14.64
CA PRO A 29 -13.33 2.35 -13.89
C PRO A 29 -14.37 1.39 -13.32
N ARG A 30 -14.55 0.21 -13.91
CA ARG A 30 -15.60 -0.75 -13.50
C ARG A 30 -15.14 -1.81 -12.51
N ARG A 31 -13.84 -1.91 -12.21
CA ARG A 31 -13.33 -2.95 -11.30
C ARG A 31 -12.44 -2.41 -10.18
N LEU A 32 -12.44 -1.10 -9.94
CA LEU A 32 -11.71 -0.45 -8.85
C LEU A 32 -12.68 0.14 -7.83
N HIS A 33 -12.50 -0.18 -6.56
CA HIS A 33 -13.22 0.45 -5.46
C HIS A 33 -12.34 0.51 -4.19
N ARG A 34 -12.61 1.44 -3.26
CA ARG A 34 -12.06 1.33 -1.90
C ARG A 34 -12.66 0.08 -1.25
N ALA A 35 -11.87 -0.69 -0.51
CA ALA A 35 -12.34 -1.91 0.15
C ALA A 35 -11.96 -1.93 1.62
N THR A 36 -12.92 -2.37 2.45
CA THR A 36 -12.65 -2.80 3.82
C THR A 36 -12.21 -4.26 3.79
N LEU A 37 -11.17 -4.59 4.53
CA LEU A 37 -10.70 -5.96 4.69
C LEU A 37 -11.69 -6.77 5.51
N LEU A 38 -11.74 -8.08 5.26
CA LEU A 38 -12.57 -8.99 6.06
C LEU A 38 -12.17 -8.92 7.55
N PRO A 39 -13.14 -9.02 8.47
CA PRO A 39 -12.85 -9.08 9.90
C PRO A 39 -12.00 -10.31 10.23
N LEU A 40 -11.21 -10.21 11.29
CA LEU A 40 -10.47 -11.36 11.82
C LEU A 40 -11.37 -12.17 12.75
N ASP A 41 -11.33 -13.49 12.61
CA ASP A 41 -12.03 -14.48 13.43
C ASP A 41 -11.01 -15.46 14.07
N GLY A 42 -9.95 -14.91 14.65
CA GLY A 42 -8.92 -15.67 15.37
C GLY A 42 -7.69 -16.05 14.55
N GLU A 43 -7.53 -15.55 13.32
CA GLU A 43 -6.34 -15.80 12.51
C GLU A 43 -5.09 -15.18 13.15
N LEU A 44 -4.00 -15.94 13.17
CA LEU A 44 -2.71 -15.49 13.66
C LEU A 44 -1.89 -14.93 12.50
N LEU A 45 -1.73 -13.61 12.50
CA LEU A 45 -0.91 -12.92 11.49
C LEU A 45 0.58 -13.03 11.83
N ARG A 46 1.41 -13.28 10.82
CA ARG A 46 2.87 -13.48 10.91
C ARG A 46 3.59 -12.31 11.57
N TYR A 47 3.18 -11.08 11.27
CA TYR A 47 3.87 -9.88 11.72
C TYR A 47 3.11 -9.21 12.87
N ARG A 48 3.83 -8.86 13.95
CA ARG A 48 3.29 -8.02 15.04
C ARG A 48 2.82 -6.64 14.58
N THR A 49 3.36 -6.16 13.45
CA THR A 49 3.00 -4.89 12.82
C THR A 49 1.78 -5.00 11.89
N ALA A 50 1.22 -6.20 11.72
CA ALA A 50 0.07 -6.41 10.88
C ALA A 50 -1.15 -5.64 11.42
N ASN A 51 -1.93 -5.07 10.52
CA ASN A 51 -3.10 -4.29 10.88
C ASN A 51 -4.26 -5.23 11.25
N THR A 52 -4.57 -5.30 12.53
CA THR A 52 -5.66 -6.13 13.10
C THR A 52 -6.97 -5.37 13.30
N ALA A 53 -7.05 -4.11 12.85
CA ALA A 53 -8.26 -3.31 13.03
C ALA A 53 -9.47 -3.94 12.30
N PRO A 54 -10.65 -4.04 12.93
CA PRO A 54 -11.84 -4.63 12.31
C PRO A 54 -12.26 -3.94 11.01
N GLU A 55 -12.13 -2.62 10.94
CA GLU A 55 -12.44 -1.81 9.74
C GLU A 55 -11.18 -1.36 9.00
N ALA A 56 -10.14 -2.20 8.93
CA ALA A 56 -8.96 -1.87 8.13
C ALA A 56 -9.36 -1.66 6.66
N ARG A 57 -8.99 -0.52 6.09
CA ARG A 57 -9.30 -0.17 4.70
C ARG A 57 -8.03 -0.12 3.87
N VAL A 58 -8.17 -0.54 2.62
CA VAL A 58 -7.16 -0.39 1.57
C VAL A 58 -7.62 0.71 0.61
N ASP A 59 -6.67 1.48 0.07
CA ASP A 59 -6.97 2.59 -0.84
C ASP A 59 -7.70 2.13 -2.09
N ILE A 60 -7.30 0.97 -2.62
CA ILE A 60 -7.82 0.44 -3.88
C ILE A 60 -7.92 -1.09 -3.79
N CYS A 61 -9.04 -1.63 -4.25
CA CYS A 61 -9.23 -3.03 -4.54
C CYS A 61 -9.65 -3.15 -6.00
N ALA A 62 -8.92 -3.99 -6.73
CA ALA A 62 -9.07 -4.23 -8.15
C ALA A 62 -9.42 -5.70 -8.40
N ARG A 63 -10.31 -6.00 -9.36
CA ARG A 63 -10.51 -7.40 -9.82
C ARG A 63 -9.86 -7.62 -11.18
N GLY A 64 -9.01 -8.65 -11.27
CA GLY A 64 -8.36 -9.02 -12.51
C GLY A 64 -7.18 -8.13 -12.88
N PHE A 65 -6.51 -7.49 -11.90
CA PHE A 65 -5.39 -6.58 -12.15
C PHE A 65 -4.13 -7.34 -12.54
N TRP A 66 -3.71 -8.30 -11.72
CA TRP A 66 -2.61 -9.21 -12.04
C TRP A 66 -3.10 -10.50 -12.71
N THR A 67 -4.08 -11.16 -12.08
CA THR A 67 -4.60 -12.45 -12.53
C THR A 67 -6.11 -12.36 -12.71
N ARG A 68 -6.62 -12.82 -13.85
CA ARG A 68 -8.05 -12.80 -14.17
C ARG A 68 -8.87 -13.45 -13.04
N GLY A 69 -9.89 -12.74 -12.56
CA GLY A 69 -10.81 -13.22 -11.52
C GLY A 69 -10.33 -13.01 -10.07
N GLN A 70 -9.03 -12.83 -9.84
CA GLN A 70 -8.47 -12.59 -8.51
C GLN A 70 -8.68 -11.13 -8.07
N ARG A 71 -8.87 -10.92 -6.76
CA ARG A 71 -8.85 -9.59 -6.14
C ARG A 71 -7.40 -9.19 -5.83
N THR A 72 -7.04 -7.98 -6.22
CA THR A 72 -5.75 -7.36 -5.92
C THR A 72 -6.01 -6.11 -5.10
N PHE A 73 -5.33 -6.01 -3.97
CA PHE A 73 -5.41 -4.90 -3.05
C PHE A 73 -4.16 -4.04 -3.22
N LEU A 74 -4.39 -2.77 -3.53
CA LEU A 74 -3.36 -1.77 -3.82
C LEU A 74 -3.42 -0.71 -2.74
N ASP A 75 -2.34 -0.56 -1.99
CA ASP A 75 -2.21 0.46 -0.95
C ASP A 75 -1.16 1.48 -1.39
N ILE A 76 -1.53 2.76 -1.38
CA ILE A 76 -0.69 3.84 -1.88
C ILE A 76 0.03 4.48 -0.69
N ARG A 77 1.33 4.69 -0.86
CA ARG A 77 2.14 5.43 0.09
C ARG A 77 2.94 6.50 -0.61
N VAL A 78 2.70 7.75 -0.22
CA VAL A 78 3.56 8.87 -0.62
C VAL A 78 4.45 9.26 0.56
N PHE A 79 5.76 9.31 0.35
CA PHE A 79 6.72 9.76 1.37
C PHE A 79 7.59 10.91 0.87
N ASP A 80 8.13 11.67 1.81
CA ASP A 80 9.04 12.77 1.50
C ASP A 80 10.49 12.27 1.50
N PRO A 81 11.20 12.28 0.37
CA PRO A 81 12.59 11.82 0.31
C PRO A 81 13.54 12.72 1.11
N MET A 82 13.19 13.98 1.34
CA MET A 82 13.98 14.97 2.08
C MET A 82 13.60 15.04 3.56
N ALA A 83 12.85 14.07 4.10
CA ALA A 83 12.57 14.01 5.53
C ALA A 83 13.86 13.76 6.34
N ALA A 84 13.97 14.38 7.52
CA ALA A 84 15.15 14.20 8.38
C ALA A 84 15.40 12.72 8.75
N SER A 85 14.34 11.92 8.89
CA SER A 85 14.40 10.47 9.15
C SER A 85 15.00 9.64 8.00
N HIS A 86 15.22 10.26 6.84
CA HIS A 86 15.75 9.63 5.63
C HIS A 86 17.17 10.10 5.31
N ARG A 87 17.73 11.04 6.09
CA ARG A 87 18.99 11.74 5.77
C ARG A 87 20.19 10.83 5.57
N GLU A 88 20.23 9.70 6.27
CA GLU A 88 21.34 8.74 6.26
C GLU A 88 21.10 7.55 5.32
N LEU A 89 19.96 7.51 4.63
CA LEU A 89 19.55 6.38 3.79
C LEU A 89 19.55 6.79 2.33
N SER A 90 19.94 5.87 1.45
CA SER A 90 19.73 6.04 0.01
C SER A 90 18.24 6.09 -0.31
N LEU A 91 17.87 6.78 -1.40
CA LEU A 91 16.48 6.86 -1.83
C LEU A 91 15.87 5.46 -2.02
N GLU A 92 16.62 4.53 -2.61
CA GLU A 92 16.23 3.13 -2.76
C GLU A 92 15.96 2.45 -1.40
N ALA A 93 16.84 2.61 -0.42
CA ALA A 93 16.65 2.05 0.92
C ALA A 93 15.39 2.62 1.59
N VAL A 94 15.09 3.90 1.36
CA VAL A 94 13.86 4.52 1.85
C VAL A 94 12.63 3.95 1.16
N HIS A 95 12.63 3.79 -0.17
CA HIS A 95 11.54 3.14 -0.91
C HIS A 95 11.30 1.72 -0.39
N HIS A 96 12.37 0.92 -0.31
CA HIS A 96 12.35 -0.44 0.17
C HIS A 96 11.75 -0.55 1.58
N ARG A 97 12.17 0.33 2.50
CA ARG A 97 11.61 0.37 3.85
C ARG A 97 10.12 0.70 3.85
N ASN A 98 9.69 1.71 3.09
CA ASN A 98 8.28 2.10 3.01
C ASN A 98 7.42 0.98 2.38
N GLU A 99 7.96 0.26 1.39
CA GLU A 99 7.32 -0.90 0.76
C GLU A 99 7.14 -2.03 1.77
N LEU A 100 8.21 -2.43 2.48
CA LEU A 100 8.16 -3.48 3.49
C LEU A 100 7.25 -3.15 4.67
N GLU A 101 7.19 -1.89 5.10
CA GLU A 101 6.24 -1.45 6.13
C GLU A 101 4.79 -1.77 5.72
N LYS A 102 4.42 -1.50 4.46
CA LYS A 102 3.07 -1.78 3.96
C LYS A 102 2.84 -3.27 3.76
N ILE A 103 3.82 -4.01 3.25
CA ILE A 103 3.75 -5.48 3.11
C ILE A 103 3.54 -6.14 4.47
N ARG A 104 4.29 -5.74 5.50
CA ARG A 104 4.14 -6.29 6.86
C ARG A 104 2.82 -5.87 7.51
N ALA A 105 2.29 -4.70 7.16
CA ALA A 105 1.04 -4.20 7.71
C ALA A 105 -0.19 -4.93 7.12
N TYR A 106 -0.18 -5.22 5.83
CA TYR A 106 -1.39 -5.66 5.11
C TYR A 106 -1.25 -6.97 4.36
N GLY A 107 -0.05 -7.29 3.87
CA GLY A 107 0.17 -8.40 2.95
C GLY A 107 -0.30 -9.74 3.51
N ASP A 108 0.12 -10.06 4.73
CA ASP A 108 -0.22 -11.34 5.36
C ASP A 108 -1.74 -11.50 5.60
N ARG A 109 -2.40 -10.47 6.14
CA ARG A 109 -3.85 -10.46 6.34
C ARG A 109 -4.61 -10.63 5.02
N ILE A 110 -4.21 -9.90 3.98
CA ILE A 110 -4.88 -9.93 2.68
C ILE A 110 -4.72 -11.30 2.00
N LEU A 111 -3.57 -11.94 2.16
CA LEU A 111 -3.31 -13.27 1.62
C LEU A 111 -4.11 -14.34 2.37
N GLN A 112 -4.07 -14.32 3.70
CA GLN A 112 -4.65 -15.38 4.54
C GLN A 112 -6.16 -15.24 4.74
N VAL A 113 -6.68 -14.02 4.84
CA VAL A 113 -8.08 -13.75 5.20
C VAL A 113 -8.89 -13.33 3.97
N ASP A 114 -8.43 -12.34 3.21
CA ASP A 114 -9.15 -11.86 2.02
C ASP A 114 -8.92 -12.73 0.77
N HIS A 115 -7.99 -13.68 0.83
CA HIS A 115 -7.58 -14.54 -0.29
C HIS A 115 -7.28 -13.74 -1.58
N GLY A 116 -6.65 -12.58 -1.43
CA GLY A 116 -6.27 -11.68 -2.52
C GLY A 116 -4.77 -11.54 -2.68
N THR A 117 -4.35 -10.81 -3.71
CA THR A 117 -2.95 -10.35 -3.84
C THR A 117 -2.79 -8.96 -3.23
N PHE A 118 -1.63 -8.67 -2.68
CA PHE A 118 -1.29 -7.34 -2.17
C PHE A 118 -0.17 -6.70 -2.98
N THR A 119 -0.30 -5.42 -3.29
CA THR A 119 0.74 -4.65 -3.98
C THR A 119 0.84 -3.25 -3.37
N PRO A 120 1.94 -2.92 -2.68
CA PRO A 120 2.19 -1.54 -2.25
C PRO A 120 2.62 -0.67 -3.43
N LEU A 121 2.04 0.52 -3.56
CA LEU A 121 2.45 1.54 -4.52
C LEU A 121 3.14 2.68 -3.77
N VAL A 122 4.48 2.75 -3.87
CA VAL A 122 5.28 3.71 -3.09
C VAL A 122 5.85 4.81 -3.99
N PHE A 123 5.46 6.05 -3.70
CA PHE A 123 5.86 7.25 -4.43
C PHE A 123 6.59 8.25 -3.52
N THR A 124 7.40 9.11 -4.12
CA THR A 124 7.91 10.32 -3.47
C THR A 124 6.89 11.46 -3.57
N THR A 125 7.01 12.48 -2.71
CA THR A 125 6.24 13.74 -2.83
C THR A 125 6.52 14.50 -4.13
N SER A 126 7.66 14.24 -4.78
CA SER A 126 7.98 14.77 -6.12
C SER A 126 7.38 13.95 -7.27
N GLY A 127 6.68 12.85 -6.99
CA GLY A 127 5.99 12.01 -7.98
C GLY A 127 6.84 10.88 -8.57
N ALA A 128 8.07 10.67 -8.11
CA ALA A 128 8.87 9.54 -8.54
C ALA A 128 8.27 8.23 -7.98
N ALA A 129 7.97 7.29 -8.88
CA ALA A 129 7.47 5.98 -8.55
C ALA A 129 8.62 4.97 -8.50
N TRP A 130 8.63 4.12 -7.48
CA TRP A 130 9.54 2.97 -7.45
C TRP A 130 8.82 1.73 -7.97
N PRO A 131 9.45 0.94 -8.86
CA PRO A 131 8.84 -0.28 -9.36
C PRO A 131 8.54 -1.23 -8.19
N PRO A 132 7.26 -1.61 -7.96
CA PRO A 132 6.93 -2.56 -6.93
C PRO A 132 7.55 -3.91 -7.28
N ARG A 133 7.96 -4.68 -6.26
CA ARG A 133 8.42 -6.04 -6.52
C ARG A 133 7.24 -6.91 -6.96
N LEU A 134 7.17 -7.14 -8.27
CA LEU A 134 6.28 -8.13 -8.86
C LEU A 134 6.78 -9.52 -8.45
N GLY A 135 5.99 -10.26 -7.66
CA GLY A 135 6.23 -11.68 -7.42
C GLY A 135 6.50 -12.13 -5.99
N ALA A 136 5.84 -11.57 -4.97
CA ALA A 136 5.71 -12.27 -3.68
C ALA A 136 4.54 -13.28 -3.73
N SER A 137 4.59 -14.20 -4.70
CA SER A 137 3.82 -15.43 -4.70
C SER A 137 4.81 -16.58 -4.54
N THR A 138 4.82 -17.15 -3.33
CA THR A 138 5.35 -18.49 -2.95
C THR A 138 6.87 -18.62 -2.76
N GLN A 139 7.24 -19.35 -1.69
CA GLN A 139 8.57 -19.84 -1.22
C GLN A 139 9.36 -18.83 -0.36
N ASP A 140 9.62 -19.03 0.95
CA ASP A 140 9.63 -20.21 1.85
C ASP A 140 8.87 -19.99 3.17
#